data_AF-A0A6A4VHN3-F1
#
_entry.id   AF-A0A6A4VHN3-F1
#
_cell.length_a   1.000
_cell.length_b   1.000
_cell.length_c   1.000
_cell.angle_alpha   90.00
_cell.angle_beta   90.00
_cell.angle_gamma   90.00
#
_symmetry.space_group_name_H-M   'P 1'
#
loop_
_entity.id
_entity.type
_entity.pdbx_description
1 polymer ?
#
loop_
_entity_poly.entity_id
_entity_poly.type
_entity_poly.pdbx_seq_one_letter_code
_entity_poly.pdbx_strand_id
1 'polypeptide(L)'
;MLVDPPYVTSDNSTGQEKLNGYLPEILDMLVAGLNFTPNIIQPPDGKFGVELPNGSWNGILGMLHQRTAELALVSFSMFEPRRKVVDYIRPVETSHYGFLIRDRPNQRGDNSVNWRVYTEPFAFDLWVTTAALLVCSAALWTVLESGSPSRPTEEGEQPPQPFWSVLGVLVQQGAFVLPETSSQRILFGSLWVFSVVLFASFTSNIVSLLASTRYVMPFETLEQLAALTDWKIIADPDSADLGLVTSLPEISGRHSIIKALLPDGLEILFTESDATLFTARINVDHVLRRNCSFVWSAIRVIPSGGYLTGQRDLPYRDAIATRLSHLSEAGLLQHLWELTLQQPTAAGCRKLSQFNTMTLLQTAPALALLAVGMLTAALVAFAEYRWASQRVMSCPSFKKCAKKPGKRLRNM
;
A
#
# COMPACT_ATOMS: atom_id res chain seq x y z
N MET A 1 16.44 26.46 -25.44
CA MET A 1 15.60 26.08 -24.28
C MET A 1 14.29 25.52 -24.77
N LEU A 2 13.59 24.74 -23.92
CA LEU A 2 12.19 24.36 -24.11
C LEU A 2 11.44 24.72 -22.83
N VAL A 3 10.20 25.19 -22.92
CA VAL A 3 9.34 25.41 -21.75
C VAL A 3 8.88 24.04 -21.26
N ASP A 4 9.39 23.63 -20.10
CA ASP A 4 9.18 22.31 -19.52
C ASP A 4 9.10 22.44 -17.99
N PRO A 5 7.92 22.70 -17.41
CA PRO A 5 7.77 22.85 -15.97
C PRO A 5 8.05 21.52 -15.25
N PRO A 6 8.80 21.50 -14.13
CA PRO A 6 9.32 22.65 -13.36
C PRO A 6 10.73 23.10 -13.77
N TYR A 7 11.34 22.49 -14.79
CA TYR A 7 12.71 22.75 -15.23
C TYR A 7 12.91 24.16 -15.79
N VAL A 8 12.02 24.57 -16.70
CA VAL A 8 12.04 25.88 -17.34
C VAL A 8 10.61 26.38 -17.44
N THR A 9 10.37 27.54 -16.85
CA THR A 9 9.10 28.28 -16.93
C THR A 9 9.39 29.69 -17.44
N SER A 10 8.55 30.20 -18.33
CA SER A 10 8.62 31.59 -18.77
C SER A 10 7.48 32.38 -18.14
N ASP A 11 7.82 33.53 -17.57
CA ASP A 11 6.84 34.52 -17.10
C ASP A 11 6.99 35.79 -17.92
N ASN A 12 5.90 36.15 -18.61
CA ASN A 12 5.82 37.34 -19.48
C ASN A 12 5.10 38.52 -18.80
N SER A 13 4.80 38.44 -17.51
CA SER A 13 4.01 39.44 -16.78
C SER A 13 4.61 40.86 -16.75
N THR A 14 5.93 40.99 -16.96
CA THR A 14 6.64 42.29 -16.87
C THR A 14 7.00 42.90 -18.23
N GLY A 15 6.61 42.28 -19.35
CA GLY A 15 7.01 42.72 -20.70
C GLY A 15 8.46 42.38 -21.07
N GLN A 16 9.26 41.90 -20.12
CA GLN A 16 10.51 41.17 -20.36
C GLN A 16 10.26 39.69 -20.08
N GLU A 17 10.66 38.82 -21.01
CA GLU A 17 10.60 37.36 -20.84
C GLU A 17 11.58 36.96 -19.74
N LYS A 18 11.06 36.73 -18.52
CA LYS A 18 11.87 36.26 -17.39
C LYS A 18 11.77 34.74 -17.31
N LEU A 19 12.91 34.08 -17.42
CA LEU A 19 13.02 32.63 -17.24
C LEU A 19 13.17 32.31 -15.76
N ASN A 20 12.33 31.42 -15.27
CA ASN A 20 12.37 30.90 -13.90
C ASN A 20 12.37 29.36 -13.94
N GLY A 21 12.72 28.73 -12.82
CA GLY A 21 12.74 27.27 -12.68
C GLY A 21 14.13 26.74 -12.41
N TYR A 22 14.25 25.42 -12.36
CA TYR A 22 15.47 24.77 -11.89
C TYR A 22 16.70 25.02 -12.79
N LEU A 23 16.54 24.88 -14.11
CA LEU A 23 17.68 24.99 -15.04
C LEU A 23 18.15 26.43 -15.29
N PRO A 24 17.26 27.45 -15.40
CA PRO A 24 17.68 28.84 -15.47
C PRO A 24 18.52 29.27 -14.25
N GLU A 25 18.16 28.87 -13.03
CA GLU A 25 18.95 29.18 -11.83
C GLU A 25 20.33 28.51 -11.86
N ILE A 26 20.42 27.28 -12.38
CA ILE A 26 21.72 26.62 -12.62
C ILE A 26 22.53 27.39 -13.67
N LEU A 27 21.89 27.85 -14.75
CA LEU A 27 22.55 28.64 -15.77
C LEU A 27 23.12 29.94 -15.19
N ASP A 28 22.38 30.65 -14.35
CA ASP A 28 22.86 31.87 -13.70
C ASP A 28 24.08 31.61 -12.80
N MET A 29 24.10 30.49 -12.06
CA MET A 29 25.27 30.08 -11.27
C MET A 29 26.48 29.71 -12.14
N LEU A 30 26.25 29.12 -13.33
CA LEU A 30 27.31 28.84 -14.29
C LEU A 30 27.84 30.13 -14.92
N VAL A 31 26.96 31.06 -15.29
CA VAL A 31 27.30 32.39 -15.82
C VAL A 31 28.16 33.16 -14.84
N ALA A 32 27.76 33.22 -13.56
CA ALA A 32 28.53 33.89 -12.51
C ALA A 32 29.87 33.19 -12.22
N GLY A 33 29.95 31.86 -12.39
CA GLY A 33 31.16 31.08 -12.13
C GLY A 33 32.18 31.09 -13.27
N LEU A 34 31.72 31.22 -14.52
CA LEU A 34 32.54 31.09 -15.73
C LEU A 34 32.63 32.40 -16.55
N ASN A 35 31.91 33.45 -16.14
CA ASN A 35 31.89 34.77 -16.78
C ASN A 35 31.60 34.74 -18.28
N PHE A 36 30.50 34.10 -18.69
CA PHE A 36 30.01 34.12 -20.08
C PHE A 36 28.61 34.72 -20.17
N THR A 37 28.24 35.21 -21.36
CA THR A 37 26.90 35.75 -21.63
C THR A 37 26.09 34.75 -22.48
N PRO A 38 24.99 34.18 -21.95
CA PRO A 38 24.18 33.24 -22.70
C PRO A 38 23.30 33.95 -23.73
N ASN A 39 23.21 33.40 -24.94
CA ASN A 39 22.16 33.75 -25.91
C ASN A 39 21.15 32.61 -25.97
N ILE A 40 19.94 32.84 -25.44
CA ILE A 40 18.94 31.80 -25.27
C ILE A 40 17.99 31.81 -26.46
N ILE A 41 17.98 30.71 -27.21
CA ILE A 41 17.09 30.50 -28.36
C ILE A 41 16.18 29.29 -28.12
N GLN A 42 14.99 29.32 -28.72
CA GLN A 42 14.04 28.20 -28.70
C GLN A 42 14.10 27.44 -30.03
N PRO A 43 13.89 26.11 -30.03
CA PRO A 43 13.80 25.35 -31.26
C PRO A 43 12.53 25.73 -32.05
N PRO A 44 12.59 25.88 -33.38
CA PRO A 44 11.43 26.31 -34.18
C PRO A 44 10.21 25.38 -34.10
N ASP A 45 10.46 24.09 -33.83
CA ASP A 45 9.44 23.05 -33.74
C ASP A 45 8.98 22.80 -32.29
N GLY A 46 9.62 23.40 -31.28
CA GLY A 46 9.25 23.23 -29.88
C GLY A 46 9.45 21.82 -29.34
N LYS A 47 10.37 21.02 -29.91
CA LYS A 47 10.57 19.61 -29.52
C LYS A 47 11.93 19.32 -28.91
N PHE A 48 12.02 18.24 -28.12
CA PHE A 48 13.29 17.72 -27.60
C PHE A 48 14.19 17.23 -28.74
N GLY A 49 13.64 16.36 -29.60
CA GLY A 49 14.32 15.83 -30.77
C GLY A 49 14.21 14.32 -30.91
N VAL A 50 13.89 13.89 -32.12
CA VAL A 50 13.79 12.49 -32.55
C VAL A 50 14.62 12.32 -33.82
N GLU A 51 15.20 11.14 -34.00
CA GLU A 51 15.91 10.78 -35.22
C GLU A 51 14.89 10.62 -36.36
N LEU A 52 15.07 11.41 -37.41
CA LEU A 52 14.26 11.35 -38.62
C LEU A 52 14.75 10.20 -39.52
N PRO A 53 13.91 9.69 -40.45
CA PRO A 53 14.29 8.59 -41.35
C PRO A 53 15.51 8.87 -42.23
N ASN A 54 15.86 10.14 -42.43
CA ASN A 54 17.05 10.58 -43.16
C ASN A 54 18.34 10.59 -42.30
N GLY A 55 18.28 10.17 -41.03
CA GLY A 55 19.38 10.20 -40.07
C GLY A 55 19.66 11.56 -39.44
N SER A 56 18.92 12.61 -39.82
CA SER A 56 19.00 13.92 -39.16
C SER A 56 18.13 13.97 -37.91
N TRP A 57 18.41 14.92 -37.03
CA TRP A 57 17.64 15.12 -35.79
C TRP A 57 16.86 16.44 -35.88
N ASN A 58 15.64 16.46 -35.35
CA ASN A 58 14.87 17.69 -35.14
C ASN A 58 14.98 18.18 -33.68
N GLY A 59 14.23 19.23 -33.33
CA GLY A 59 14.23 19.77 -31.97
C GLY A 59 15.57 20.32 -31.51
N ILE A 60 15.75 20.36 -30.20
CA ILE A 60 17.01 20.76 -29.55
C ILE A 60 18.17 19.86 -29.99
N LEU A 61 17.95 18.55 -30.12
CA LEU A 61 19.00 17.64 -30.60
C LEU A 61 19.46 17.96 -32.03
N GLY A 62 18.53 18.37 -32.89
CA GLY A 62 18.85 18.86 -34.23
C GLY A 62 19.74 20.10 -34.21
N MET A 63 19.43 21.06 -33.33
CA MET A 63 20.24 22.28 -33.17
C MET A 63 21.65 21.99 -32.65
N LEU A 64 21.78 21.10 -31.66
CA LEU A 64 23.09 20.66 -31.15
C LEU A 64 23.88 19.87 -32.21
N HIS A 65 23.20 19.02 -32.98
CA HIS A 65 23.83 18.23 -34.04
C HIS A 65 24.32 19.10 -35.20
N GLN A 66 23.54 20.12 -35.57
CA GLN A 66 23.88 21.10 -36.61
C GLN A 66 24.81 22.21 -36.12
N ARG A 67 25.20 22.20 -34.83
CA ARG A 67 26.03 23.23 -34.18
C ARG A 67 25.46 24.65 -34.27
N THR A 68 24.13 24.76 -34.28
CA THR A 68 23.43 26.06 -34.16
C THR A 68 23.17 26.46 -32.72
N ALA A 69 23.30 25.52 -31.79
CA ALA A 69 23.31 25.73 -30.34
C ALA A 69 24.44 24.93 -29.70
N GLU A 70 25.01 25.45 -28.61
CA GLU A 70 26.16 24.82 -27.93
C GLU A 70 25.75 24.04 -26.68
N LEU A 71 24.71 24.51 -25.98
CA LEU A 71 24.22 23.95 -24.72
C LEU A 71 22.70 23.89 -24.73
N ALA A 72 22.15 22.78 -24.25
CA ALA A 72 20.72 22.62 -24.06
C ALA A 72 20.31 23.00 -22.64
N LEU A 73 19.42 23.99 -22.55
CA LEU A 73 18.73 24.34 -21.31
C LEU A 73 17.42 23.53 -21.21
N VAL A 74 17.57 22.22 -21.02
CA VAL A 74 16.51 21.25 -20.73
C VAL A 74 17.12 20.00 -20.09
N SER A 75 16.35 19.27 -19.29
CA SER A 75 16.80 18.05 -18.64
C SER A 75 16.70 16.88 -19.62
N PHE A 76 17.85 16.32 -20.03
CA PHE A 76 17.85 15.12 -20.88
C PHE A 76 18.17 13.87 -20.08
N SER A 77 17.33 12.83 -20.22
CA SER A 77 17.71 11.47 -19.84
C SER A 77 18.77 10.93 -20.81
N MET A 78 19.79 10.27 -20.28
CA MET A 78 20.81 9.61 -21.09
C MET A 78 20.19 8.47 -21.91
N PHE A 79 20.32 8.56 -23.23
CA PHE A 79 19.86 7.53 -24.17
C PHE A 79 20.91 7.28 -25.25
N GLU A 80 21.19 6.00 -25.53
CA GLU A 80 22.35 5.59 -26.34
C GLU A 80 22.30 6.11 -27.79
N PRO A 81 21.16 6.07 -28.51
CA PRO A 81 21.06 6.69 -29.84
C PRO A 81 21.39 8.19 -29.84
N ARG A 82 20.96 8.93 -28.79
CA ARG A 82 21.22 10.37 -28.65
C ARG A 82 22.68 10.67 -28.34
N ARG A 83 23.37 9.79 -27.59
CA ARG A 83 24.80 9.92 -27.26
C ARG A 83 25.70 9.99 -28.50
N LYS A 84 25.24 9.52 -29.66
CA LYS A 84 25.99 9.61 -30.92
C LYS A 84 26.05 11.04 -31.48
N VAL A 85 25.16 11.94 -31.09
CA VAL A 85 25.07 13.29 -31.65
C VAL A 85 25.32 14.40 -30.63
N VAL A 86 25.22 14.09 -29.34
CA VAL A 86 25.40 15.06 -28.24
C VAL A 86 26.25 14.51 -27.11
N ASP A 87 26.89 15.40 -26.37
CA ASP A 87 27.66 15.05 -25.18
C ASP A 87 26.88 15.37 -23.90
N TYR A 88 26.66 14.35 -23.09
CA TYR A 88 26.16 14.51 -21.73
C TYR A 88 27.31 14.96 -20.82
N ILE A 89 27.16 16.11 -20.16
CA ILE A 89 28.22 16.74 -19.37
C ILE A 89 28.25 16.14 -17.96
N ARG A 90 27.27 16.51 -17.13
CA ARG A 90 27.08 15.99 -15.77
C ARG A 90 25.57 15.93 -15.46
N PRO A 91 25.15 14.96 -14.63
CA PRO A 91 23.80 14.94 -14.14
C PRO A 91 23.59 16.13 -13.18
N VAL A 92 22.60 16.97 -13.48
CA VAL A 92 22.08 17.96 -12.53
C VAL A 92 21.15 17.31 -11.50
N GLU A 93 20.63 16.13 -11.82
CA GLU A 93 19.69 15.37 -11.00
C GLU A 93 19.96 13.87 -11.15
N THR A 94 19.71 13.11 -10.09
CA THR A 94 19.73 11.65 -10.11
C THR A 94 18.32 11.10 -9.91
N SER A 95 17.98 10.06 -10.65
CA SER A 95 16.62 9.52 -10.74
C SER A 95 16.65 8.05 -11.18
N HIS A 96 15.47 7.49 -11.45
CA HIS A 96 15.32 6.19 -12.06
C HIS A 96 14.02 6.14 -12.87
N TYR A 97 14.02 5.33 -13.92
CA TYR A 97 12.84 4.97 -14.67
C TYR A 97 11.99 3.96 -13.90
N GLY A 98 10.68 4.15 -14.00
CA GLY A 98 9.69 3.27 -13.41
C GLY A 98 8.31 3.57 -13.96
N PHE A 99 7.29 3.16 -13.23
CA PHE A 99 5.90 3.29 -13.65
C PHE A 99 5.15 4.19 -12.68
N LEU A 100 4.46 5.18 -13.22
CA LEU A 100 3.43 5.92 -12.51
C LEU A 100 2.09 5.21 -12.73
N ILE A 101 1.36 4.98 -11.64
CA ILE A 101 0.09 4.27 -11.63
C ILE A 101 -0.94 5.18 -10.98
N ARG A 102 -2.19 5.10 -11.43
CA ARG A 102 -3.31 5.69 -10.70
C ARG A 102 -3.40 5.05 -9.32
N ASP A 103 -3.40 5.89 -8.28
CA ASP A 103 -3.72 5.47 -6.93
C ASP A 103 -5.11 4.84 -6.94
N ARG A 104 -5.16 3.58 -6.53
CA ARG A 104 -6.41 2.91 -6.20
C ARG A 104 -6.47 2.88 -4.69
N PRO A 105 -6.92 3.96 -4.02
CA PRO A 105 -7.03 3.98 -2.57
C PRO A 105 -7.89 2.83 -2.02
N ASN A 106 -8.65 2.16 -2.90
CA ASN A 106 -9.71 1.22 -2.57
C ASN A 106 -9.42 -0.24 -2.96
N GLN A 107 -8.19 -0.62 -3.34
CA GLN A 107 -7.87 -2.04 -3.66
C GLN A 107 -7.71 -2.97 -2.44
N ARG A 108 -7.83 -2.44 -1.21
CA ARG A 108 -8.30 -3.20 -0.04
C ARG A 108 -9.66 -2.66 0.43
N GLY A 109 -10.70 -2.99 -0.33
CA GLY A 109 -12.07 -3.12 0.19
C GLY A 109 -12.69 -1.89 0.86
N ASP A 110 -12.70 -0.74 0.20
CA ASP A 110 -13.40 0.45 0.74
C ASP A 110 -14.92 0.43 0.48
N ASN A 111 -15.55 -0.69 0.84
CA ASN A 111 -17.00 -0.91 1.02
C ASN A 111 -17.29 -2.41 1.21
N SER A 112 -16.31 -3.29 1.02
CA SER A 112 -16.45 -4.70 1.31
C SER A 112 -16.05 -4.98 2.75
N VAL A 113 -17.02 -5.44 3.53
CA VAL A 113 -16.77 -6.01 4.86
C VAL A 113 -15.76 -7.15 4.71
N ASN A 114 -14.57 -7.03 5.29
CA ASN A 114 -13.66 -8.18 5.39
C ASN A 114 -14.20 -9.13 6.47
N TRP A 115 -14.95 -10.14 6.04
CA TRP A 115 -15.54 -11.14 6.93
C TRP A 115 -14.51 -12.01 7.67
N ARG A 116 -13.24 -12.01 7.22
CA ARG A 116 -12.18 -12.85 7.78
C ARG A 116 -11.26 -12.13 8.78
N VAL A 117 -11.49 -10.84 9.06
CA VAL A 117 -10.64 -9.99 9.93
C VAL A 117 -10.30 -10.65 11.26
N TYR A 118 -11.25 -11.34 11.90
CA TYR A 118 -11.05 -11.96 13.20
C TYR A 118 -10.43 -13.37 13.13
N THR A 119 -10.34 -13.97 11.95
CA THR A 119 -9.74 -15.30 11.72
C THR A 119 -8.33 -15.23 11.15
N GLU A 120 -8.01 -14.14 10.43
CA GLU A 120 -6.71 -13.84 9.82
C GLU A 120 -5.50 -13.76 10.79
N PRO A 121 -5.64 -13.35 12.08
CA PRO A 121 -4.51 -13.22 13.00
C PRO A 121 -3.78 -14.53 13.31
N PHE A 122 -4.46 -15.66 13.14
CA PHE A 122 -3.96 -17.00 13.44
C PHE A 122 -4.09 -17.91 12.21
N ALA A 123 -3.03 -18.65 11.92
CA ALA A 123 -3.06 -19.69 10.90
C ALA A 123 -4.08 -20.77 11.28
N PHE A 124 -4.59 -21.47 10.27
CA PHE A 124 -5.57 -22.55 10.45
C PHE A 124 -5.10 -23.61 11.45
N ASP A 125 -3.82 -23.98 11.42
CA ASP A 125 -3.23 -24.97 12.32
C ASP A 125 -3.33 -24.54 13.80
N LEU A 126 -3.20 -23.24 14.09
CA LEU A 126 -3.32 -22.73 15.44
C LEU A 126 -4.78 -22.74 15.94
N TRP A 127 -5.74 -22.51 15.05
CA TRP A 127 -7.17 -22.66 15.37
C TRP A 127 -7.53 -24.11 15.71
N VAL A 128 -7.06 -25.06 14.89
CA VAL A 128 -7.30 -26.49 15.11
C VAL A 128 -6.65 -26.97 16.41
N THR A 129 -5.41 -26.58 16.67
CA THR A 129 -4.72 -26.94 17.92
C THR A 129 -5.37 -26.33 19.15
N THR A 130 -5.86 -25.09 19.07
CA THR A 130 -6.60 -24.45 20.18
C THR A 130 -7.93 -25.16 20.44
N ALA A 131 -8.66 -25.54 19.39
CA ALA A 131 -9.90 -26.33 19.52
C ALA A 131 -9.65 -27.73 20.07
N ALA A 132 -8.59 -28.41 19.62
CA ALA A 132 -8.17 -29.70 20.14
C ALA A 132 -7.77 -29.58 21.62
N LEU A 133 -7.02 -28.54 22.00
CA LEU A 133 -6.63 -28.29 23.38
C LEU A 133 -7.84 -28.06 24.28
N LEU A 134 -8.86 -27.33 23.80
CA LEU A 134 -10.12 -27.13 24.52
C LEU A 134 -10.81 -28.47 24.81
N VAL A 135 -10.98 -29.32 23.80
CA VAL A 135 -11.65 -30.63 23.97
C VAL A 135 -10.82 -31.55 24.87
N CYS A 136 -9.51 -31.63 24.66
CA CYS A 136 -8.60 -32.47 25.45
C CYS A 136 -8.54 -32.02 26.93
N SER A 137 -8.52 -30.72 27.20
CA SER A 137 -8.49 -30.21 28.58
C SER A 137 -9.84 -30.38 29.28
N ALA A 138 -10.96 -30.21 28.57
CA ALA A 138 -12.29 -30.52 29.11
C ALA A 138 -12.41 -32.02 29.42
N ALA A 139 -11.96 -32.89 28.52
CA ALA A 139 -11.94 -34.34 28.75
C ALA A 139 -11.04 -34.70 29.94
N LEU A 140 -9.83 -34.14 30.01
CA LEU A 140 -8.94 -34.36 31.14
C LEU A 140 -9.57 -33.92 32.47
N TRP A 141 -10.25 -32.78 32.49
CA TRP A 141 -10.98 -32.32 33.67
C TRP A 141 -12.09 -33.31 34.08
N THR A 142 -12.88 -33.82 33.12
CA THR A 142 -13.92 -34.83 33.42
C THR A 142 -13.32 -36.11 34.01
N VAL A 143 -12.14 -36.52 33.54
CA VAL A 143 -11.44 -37.70 34.07
C VAL A 143 -10.94 -37.43 35.49
N LEU A 144 -10.31 -36.28 35.74
CA LEU A 144 -9.84 -35.88 37.06
C LEU A 144 -10.97 -35.77 38.08
N GLU A 145 -12.12 -35.26 37.66
CA GLU A 145 -13.31 -35.19 38.49
C GLU A 145 -13.90 -36.59 38.77
N SER A 146 -13.89 -37.47 37.77
CA SER A 146 -14.38 -38.84 37.93
C SER A 146 -13.53 -39.70 38.86
N GLY A 147 -12.22 -39.45 38.92
CA GLY A 147 -11.27 -40.14 39.80
C GLY A 147 -11.07 -39.47 41.16
N SER A 148 -11.73 -38.34 41.43
CA SER A 148 -11.61 -37.64 42.71
C SER A 148 -12.43 -38.33 43.80
N PRO A 149 -11.84 -38.65 44.97
CA PRO A 149 -12.56 -39.25 46.10
C PRO A 149 -13.54 -38.27 46.79
N SER A 150 -13.62 -37.02 46.35
CA SER A 150 -14.38 -35.93 46.99
C SER A 150 -15.77 -35.70 46.37
N ARG A 151 -16.26 -36.58 45.49
CA ARG A 151 -17.59 -36.40 44.86
C ARG A 151 -18.68 -36.32 45.92
N PRO A 152 -19.44 -35.21 46.03
CA PRO A 152 -20.64 -35.19 46.84
C PRO A 152 -21.66 -36.15 46.21
N THR A 153 -22.06 -37.17 46.96
CA THR A 153 -23.14 -38.10 46.61
C THR A 153 -24.51 -37.43 46.76
N GLU A 154 -24.71 -36.25 46.16
CA GLU A 154 -26.05 -35.64 46.11
C GLU A 154 -26.71 -36.01 44.78
N GLU A 155 -27.68 -36.92 44.86
CA GLU A 155 -28.59 -37.32 43.78
C GLU A 155 -29.45 -36.11 43.35
N GLY A 156 -28.91 -35.21 42.54
CA GLY A 156 -29.69 -34.09 42.01
C GLY A 156 -28.92 -32.99 41.29
N GLU A 157 -27.63 -32.81 41.55
CA GLU A 157 -26.85 -31.78 40.88
C GLU A 157 -26.27 -32.28 39.56
N GLN A 158 -26.64 -31.59 38.48
CA GLN A 158 -26.10 -31.81 37.15
C GLN A 158 -24.57 -31.69 37.20
N PRO A 159 -23.81 -32.56 36.50
CA PRO A 159 -22.36 -32.47 36.52
C PRO A 159 -21.91 -31.07 36.08
N PRO A 160 -20.87 -30.49 36.71
CA PRO A 160 -20.26 -29.27 36.20
C PRO A 160 -19.87 -29.55 34.76
N GLN A 161 -20.25 -28.68 33.82
CA GLN A 161 -19.95 -28.91 32.40
C GLN A 161 -18.52 -28.41 32.14
N PRO A 162 -17.47 -29.26 32.20
CA PRO A 162 -16.10 -28.78 32.28
C PRO A 162 -15.67 -28.11 30.98
N PHE A 163 -16.36 -28.45 29.89
CA PHE A 163 -16.32 -27.75 28.62
C PHE A 163 -16.54 -26.24 28.76
N TRP A 164 -17.60 -25.78 29.43
CA TRP A 164 -17.88 -24.34 29.58
C TRP A 164 -16.91 -23.65 30.52
N SER A 165 -16.41 -24.35 31.54
CA SER A 165 -15.38 -23.82 32.43
C SER A 165 -14.05 -23.60 31.68
N VAL A 166 -13.61 -24.57 30.89
CA VAL A 166 -12.41 -24.47 30.05
C VAL A 166 -12.59 -23.38 28.98
N LEU A 167 -13.76 -23.34 28.33
CA LEU A 167 -14.07 -22.29 27.36
C LEU A 167 -14.02 -20.90 28.01
N GLY A 168 -14.57 -20.74 29.22
CA GLY A 168 -14.55 -19.49 29.97
C GLY A 168 -13.13 -19.01 30.29
N VAL A 169 -12.22 -19.91 30.63
CA VAL A 169 -10.79 -19.59 30.79
C VAL A 169 -10.19 -19.12 29.48
N LEU A 170 -10.41 -19.86 28.38
CA LEU A 170 -9.87 -19.51 27.07
C LEU A 170 -10.35 -18.15 26.55
N VAL A 171 -11.61 -17.80 26.81
CA VAL A 171 -12.25 -16.52 26.42
C VAL A 171 -12.06 -15.42 27.48
N GLN A 172 -11.20 -15.65 28.49
CA GLN A 172 -10.87 -14.70 29.56
C GLN A 172 -12.05 -14.27 30.46
N GLN A 173 -13.14 -15.04 30.48
CA GLN A 173 -14.27 -14.81 31.40
C GLN A 173 -14.05 -15.50 32.77
N GLY A 174 -13.05 -16.37 32.87
CA GLY A 174 -12.77 -17.16 34.07
C GLY A 174 -13.56 -18.47 34.10
N ALA A 175 -13.46 -19.21 35.22
CA ALA A 175 -14.24 -20.42 35.43
C ALA A 175 -15.55 -20.12 36.15
N PHE A 176 -16.64 -20.75 35.69
CA PHE A 176 -17.92 -20.76 36.41
C PHE A 176 -17.89 -21.62 37.68
N VAL A 177 -17.06 -22.67 37.68
CA VAL A 177 -16.89 -23.59 38.82
C VAL A 177 -15.41 -23.67 39.16
N LEU A 178 -15.06 -23.42 40.42
CA LEU A 178 -13.67 -23.45 40.86
C LEU A 178 -13.17 -24.90 41.08
N PRO A 179 -11.90 -25.18 40.76
CA PRO A 179 -11.30 -26.51 40.99
C PRO A 179 -11.13 -26.83 42.48
N GLU A 180 -11.70 -27.95 42.91
CA GLU A 180 -11.62 -28.40 44.30
C GLU A 180 -10.29 -29.11 44.60
N THR A 181 -9.80 -29.93 43.66
CA THR A 181 -8.59 -30.75 43.83
C THR A 181 -7.32 -30.02 43.36
N SER A 182 -6.18 -30.35 43.96
CA SER A 182 -4.87 -29.79 43.58
C SER A 182 -4.49 -30.09 42.12
N SER A 183 -4.84 -31.26 41.58
CA SER A 183 -4.58 -31.62 40.18
C SER A 183 -5.39 -30.76 39.21
N GLN A 184 -6.67 -30.53 39.48
CA GLN A 184 -7.51 -29.61 38.69
C GLN A 184 -7.00 -28.16 38.79
N ARG A 185 -6.50 -27.72 39.95
CA ARG A 185 -5.89 -26.39 40.12
C ARG A 185 -4.64 -26.20 39.26
N ILE A 186 -3.78 -27.22 39.16
CA ILE A 186 -2.59 -27.17 38.30
C ILE A 186 -3.00 -27.10 36.82
N LEU A 187 -3.96 -27.94 36.40
CA LEU A 187 -4.50 -27.90 35.04
C LEU A 187 -5.14 -26.55 34.72
N PHE A 188 -5.94 -26.01 35.64
CA PHE A 188 -6.56 -24.70 35.51
C PHE A 188 -5.52 -23.58 35.39
N GLY A 189 -4.50 -23.60 36.26
CA GLY A 189 -3.44 -22.61 36.28
C GLY A 189 -2.61 -22.61 34.98
N SER A 190 -2.26 -23.79 34.46
CA SER A 190 -1.51 -23.88 33.20
C SER A 190 -2.34 -23.43 32.00
N LEU A 191 -3.62 -23.80 31.93
CA LEU A 191 -4.56 -23.33 30.91
C LEU A 191 -4.78 -21.82 30.98
N TRP A 192 -4.84 -21.26 32.19
CA TRP A 192 -4.99 -19.82 32.38
C TRP A 192 -3.78 -19.05 31.86
N VAL A 193 -2.55 -19.46 32.22
CA VAL A 193 -1.33 -18.85 31.69
C VAL A 193 -1.29 -18.94 30.15
N PHE A 194 -1.61 -20.11 29.59
CA PHE A 194 -1.68 -20.29 28.15
C PHE A 194 -2.71 -19.36 27.49
N SER A 195 -3.92 -19.26 28.03
CA SER A 195 -4.98 -18.38 27.50
C SER A 195 -4.55 -16.92 27.49
N VAL A 196 -3.90 -16.43 28.57
CA VAL A 196 -3.41 -15.05 28.63
C VAL A 196 -2.39 -14.77 27.51
N VAL A 197 -1.44 -15.68 27.30
CA VAL A 197 -0.43 -15.55 26.23
C VAL A 197 -1.07 -15.59 24.84
N LEU A 198 -2.01 -16.52 24.63
CA LEU A 198 -2.72 -16.68 23.36
C LEU A 198 -3.54 -15.42 23.03
N PHE A 199 -4.30 -14.89 23.99
CA PHE A 199 -5.08 -13.68 23.80
C PHE A 199 -4.22 -12.43 23.57
N ALA A 200 -3.11 -12.28 24.31
CA ALA A 200 -2.18 -11.18 24.10
C ALA A 200 -1.59 -11.20 22.68
N SER A 201 -1.25 -12.39 22.17
CA SER A 201 -0.76 -12.56 20.81
C SER A 201 -1.84 -12.26 19.76
N PHE A 202 -3.07 -12.72 20.00
CA PHE A 202 -4.21 -12.47 19.12
C PHE A 202 -4.53 -10.97 18.99
N THR A 203 -4.62 -10.28 20.13
CA THR A 203 -4.90 -8.84 20.18
C THR A 203 -3.81 -8.03 19.51
N SER A 204 -2.54 -8.34 19.74
CA SER A 204 -1.41 -7.67 19.07
C SER A 204 -1.48 -7.81 17.54
N ASN A 205 -1.77 -9.01 17.04
CA ASN A 205 -1.87 -9.24 15.60
C ASN A 205 -3.05 -8.51 14.97
N ILE A 206 -4.23 -8.52 15.62
CA ILE A 206 -5.39 -7.74 15.15
C ILE A 206 -5.08 -6.24 15.10
N VAL A 207 -4.49 -5.70 16.17
CA VAL A 207 -4.13 -4.28 16.23
C VAL A 207 -3.15 -3.91 15.12
N SER A 208 -2.13 -4.75 14.88
CA SER A 208 -1.20 -4.54 13.76
C SER A 208 -1.90 -4.59 12.39
N LEU A 209 -2.83 -5.52 12.19
CA LEU A 209 -3.56 -5.67 10.93
C LEU A 209 -4.47 -4.47 10.67
N LEU A 210 -5.17 -3.98 11.70
CA LEU A 210 -6.10 -2.86 11.60
C LEU A 210 -5.38 -1.51 11.55
N ALA A 211 -4.19 -1.40 12.13
CA ALA A 211 -3.34 -0.23 11.99
C ALA A 211 -2.71 -0.14 10.59
N SER A 212 -2.39 -1.27 9.95
CA SER A 212 -1.77 -1.29 8.63
C SER A 212 -2.79 -1.30 7.49
N THR A 213 -3.05 -0.15 6.88
CA THR A 213 -3.66 -0.11 5.55
C THR A 213 -2.60 -0.49 4.53
N ARG A 214 -2.45 -1.79 4.20
CA ARG A 214 -1.53 -2.16 3.10
C ARG A 214 -2.11 -1.66 1.80
N TYR A 215 -1.44 -0.68 1.19
CA TYR A 215 -1.63 -0.38 -0.21
C TYR A 215 -1.15 -1.59 -1.01
N VAL A 216 -2.06 -2.25 -1.73
CA VAL A 216 -1.70 -3.37 -2.59
C VAL A 216 -1.43 -2.78 -3.97
N MET A 217 -0.15 -2.75 -4.35
CA MET A 217 0.22 -2.43 -5.73
C MET A 217 -0.34 -3.52 -6.65
N PRO A 218 -0.83 -3.18 -7.85
CA PRO A 218 -1.27 -4.18 -8.83
C PRO A 218 -0.12 -5.10 -9.28
N PHE A 219 1.11 -4.61 -9.22
CA PHE A 219 2.34 -5.33 -9.50
C PHE A 219 3.52 -4.70 -8.75
N GLU A 220 4.46 -5.53 -8.29
CA GLU A 220 5.68 -5.10 -7.59
C GLU A 220 6.95 -5.40 -8.40
N THR A 221 6.87 -6.28 -9.39
CA THR A 221 8.00 -6.67 -10.26
C THR A 221 7.67 -6.49 -11.74
N LEU A 222 8.72 -6.33 -12.56
CA LEU A 222 8.57 -6.20 -14.01
C LEU A 222 7.97 -7.48 -14.64
N GLU A 223 8.30 -8.65 -14.09
CA GLU A 223 7.73 -9.94 -14.51
C GLU A 223 6.22 -10.02 -14.27
N GLN A 224 5.74 -9.50 -13.14
CA GLN A 224 4.30 -9.43 -12.84
C GLN A 224 3.57 -8.50 -13.83
N LEU A 225 4.17 -7.35 -14.15
CA LEU A 225 3.63 -6.47 -15.19
C LEU A 225 3.63 -7.16 -16.56
N ALA A 226 4.70 -7.89 -16.89
CA ALA A 226 4.82 -8.64 -18.14
C ALA A 226 3.77 -9.76 -18.30
N ALA A 227 3.33 -10.36 -17.18
CA ALA A 227 2.25 -11.35 -17.17
C ALA A 227 0.86 -10.73 -17.36
N LEU A 228 0.71 -9.45 -17.02
CA LEU A 228 -0.53 -8.70 -17.13
C LEU A 228 -0.67 -8.06 -18.51
N THR A 229 -1.01 -8.84 -19.53
CA THR A 229 -1.11 -8.39 -20.94
C THR A 229 -2.20 -7.36 -21.20
N ASP A 230 -3.21 -7.29 -20.33
CA ASP A 230 -4.32 -6.34 -20.45
C ASP A 230 -3.92 -4.89 -20.13
N TRP A 231 -2.79 -4.72 -19.43
CA TRP A 231 -2.31 -3.41 -19.04
C TRP A 231 -1.71 -2.66 -20.23
N LYS A 232 -2.03 -1.37 -20.32
CA LYS A 232 -1.46 -0.49 -21.35
C LYS A 232 -0.33 0.35 -20.77
N ILE A 233 0.68 0.62 -21.58
CA ILE A 233 1.83 1.42 -21.15
C ILE A 233 1.86 2.71 -21.96
N ILE A 234 1.85 3.83 -21.25
CA ILE A 234 1.93 5.16 -21.82
C ILE A 234 3.40 5.58 -21.81
N ALA A 235 3.89 6.10 -22.92
CA ALA A 235 5.24 6.66 -23.02
C ALA A 235 5.24 7.87 -23.94
N ASP A 236 6.04 8.88 -23.59
CA ASP A 236 6.15 10.09 -24.38
C ASP A 236 6.95 9.83 -25.68
N PRO A 237 6.35 10.04 -26.87
CA PRO A 237 6.98 9.72 -28.15
C PRO A 237 8.16 10.62 -28.52
N ASP A 238 8.22 11.86 -28.03
CA ASP A 238 9.29 12.81 -28.33
C ASP A 238 10.43 12.74 -27.29
N SER A 239 10.26 11.90 -26.26
CA SER A 239 11.22 11.68 -25.17
C SER A 239 12.08 10.42 -25.37
N ALA A 240 13.02 10.18 -24.45
CA ALA A 240 13.74 8.91 -24.39
C ALA A 240 12.86 7.75 -23.88
N ASP A 241 11.70 8.05 -23.30
CA ASP A 241 10.84 7.09 -22.60
C ASP A 241 10.31 6.03 -23.56
N LEU A 242 9.88 6.42 -24.77
CA LEU A 242 9.44 5.48 -25.80
C LEU A 242 10.57 4.56 -26.28
N GLY A 243 11.78 5.09 -26.43
CA GLY A 243 12.95 4.30 -26.85
C GLY A 243 13.40 3.33 -25.77
N LEU A 244 13.32 3.73 -24.51
CA LEU A 244 13.69 2.90 -23.37
C LEU A 244 12.65 1.80 -23.11
N VAL A 245 11.36 2.11 -23.12
CA VAL A 245 10.31 1.10 -22.87
C VAL A 245 10.29 0.02 -23.95
N THR A 246 10.54 0.39 -25.21
CA THR A 246 10.59 -0.55 -26.34
C THR A 246 11.84 -1.43 -26.33
N SER A 247 12.90 -0.98 -25.64
CA SER A 247 14.12 -1.77 -25.45
C SER A 247 14.02 -2.82 -24.34
N LEU A 248 12.99 -2.75 -23.49
CA LEU A 248 12.80 -3.72 -22.40
C LEU A 248 12.23 -5.03 -22.94
N PRO A 249 12.93 -6.17 -22.80
CA PRO A 249 12.51 -7.45 -23.38
C PRO A 249 11.22 -7.99 -22.76
N GLU A 250 10.91 -7.63 -21.51
CA GLU A 250 9.71 -8.06 -20.81
C GLU A 250 8.44 -7.37 -21.33
N ILE A 251 8.58 -6.19 -21.94
CA ILE A 251 7.48 -5.34 -22.40
C ILE A 251 7.34 -5.37 -23.92
N SER A 252 8.49 -5.39 -24.61
CA SER A 252 8.56 -5.30 -26.06
C SER A 252 7.78 -6.45 -26.72
N GLY A 253 6.75 -6.08 -27.48
CA GLY A 253 5.88 -7.03 -28.19
C GLY A 253 4.81 -7.74 -27.34
N ARG A 254 4.75 -7.48 -26.02
CA ARG A 254 3.73 -8.07 -25.12
C ARG A 254 2.62 -7.10 -24.73
N HIS A 255 2.95 -5.80 -24.63
CA HIS A 255 2.02 -4.76 -24.18
C HIS A 255 1.74 -3.76 -25.30
N SER A 256 0.52 -3.21 -25.30
CA SER A 256 0.18 -2.08 -26.18
C SER A 256 0.76 -0.79 -25.61
N ILE A 257 1.50 -0.04 -26.44
CA ILE A 257 2.15 1.22 -26.04
C ILE A 257 1.33 2.38 -26.59
N ILE A 258 0.77 3.19 -25.69
CA ILE A 258 0.10 4.45 -26.01
C ILE A 258 1.15 5.55 -26.07
N LYS A 259 1.22 6.23 -27.22
CA LYS A 259 2.11 7.37 -27.43
C LYS A 259 1.37 8.64 -27.07
N ALA A 260 1.69 9.24 -25.94
CA ALA A 260 1.08 10.47 -25.47
C ALA A 260 2.11 11.33 -24.73
N LEU A 261 2.03 12.65 -24.90
CA LEU A 261 2.82 13.61 -24.13
C LEU A 261 2.47 13.52 -22.64
N LEU A 262 3.36 13.96 -21.76
CA LEU A 262 3.15 13.84 -20.31
C LEU A 262 1.78 14.36 -19.81
N PRO A 263 1.27 15.55 -20.21
CA PRO A 263 -0.04 16.03 -19.77
C PRO A 263 -1.20 15.12 -20.21
N ASP A 264 -1.25 14.78 -21.50
CA ASP A 264 -2.28 13.90 -22.07
C ASP A 264 -2.19 12.49 -21.48
N GLY A 265 -0.97 12.00 -21.26
CA GLY A 265 -0.69 10.72 -20.64
C GLY A 265 -1.19 10.65 -19.19
N LEU A 266 -1.13 11.76 -18.44
CA LEU A 266 -1.71 11.84 -17.10
C LEU A 266 -3.25 11.82 -17.12
N GLU A 267 -3.88 12.43 -18.11
CA GLU A 267 -5.35 12.37 -18.29
C GLU A 267 -5.82 10.96 -18.65
N ILE A 268 -5.08 10.26 -19.53
CA ILE A 268 -5.33 8.86 -19.87
C ILE A 268 -5.14 7.98 -18.64
N LEU A 269 -4.06 8.18 -17.88
CA LEU A 269 -3.81 7.45 -16.63
C LEU A 269 -4.90 7.72 -15.58
N PHE A 270 -5.52 8.89 -15.60
CA PHE A 270 -6.62 9.21 -14.71
C PHE A 270 -7.93 8.53 -15.16
N THR A 271 -8.19 8.39 -16.46
CA THR A 271 -9.44 7.83 -16.99
C THR A 271 -9.41 6.30 -17.08
N GLU A 272 -8.30 5.72 -17.56
CA GLU A 272 -8.11 4.28 -17.67
C GLU A 272 -7.47 3.71 -16.39
N SER A 273 -8.15 2.76 -15.75
CA SER A 273 -7.60 2.11 -14.56
C SER A 273 -6.42 1.20 -14.88
N ASP A 274 -6.45 0.51 -16.02
CA ASP A 274 -5.48 -0.52 -16.40
C ASP A 274 -4.38 0.04 -17.33
N ALA A 275 -4.00 1.29 -17.07
CA ALA A 275 -2.91 1.98 -17.74
C ALA A 275 -1.81 2.34 -16.75
N THR A 276 -0.58 2.43 -17.25
CA THR A 276 0.60 2.87 -16.48
C THR A 276 1.44 3.79 -17.34
N LEU A 277 2.01 4.83 -16.74
CA LEU A 277 2.91 5.74 -17.46
C LEU A 277 4.36 5.35 -17.14
N PHE A 278 5.14 5.03 -18.17
CA PHE A 278 6.57 4.78 -18.05
C PHE A 278 7.33 6.10 -18.26
N THR A 279 8.02 6.56 -17.23
CA THR A 279 8.85 7.76 -17.30
C THR A 279 9.90 7.77 -16.19
N ALA A 280 10.78 8.77 -16.15
CA ALA A 280 11.68 8.98 -15.03
C ALA A 280 10.92 9.60 -13.85
N ARG A 281 11.19 9.14 -12.62
CA ARG A 281 10.48 9.62 -11.40
C ARG A 281 10.47 11.13 -11.28
N ILE A 282 11.59 11.74 -11.64
CA ILE A 282 11.83 13.18 -11.52
C ILE A 282 10.87 14.02 -12.39
N ASN A 283 10.50 13.52 -13.58
CA ASN A 283 9.56 14.17 -14.49
C ASN A 283 8.16 14.30 -13.87
N VAL A 284 7.80 13.39 -12.96
CA VAL A 284 6.49 13.35 -12.31
C VAL A 284 6.54 13.68 -10.82
N ASP A 285 7.68 14.07 -10.26
CA ASP A 285 7.78 14.38 -8.81
C ASP A 285 6.90 15.58 -8.44
N HIS A 286 6.82 16.57 -9.35
CA HIS A 286 5.91 17.71 -9.20
C HIS A 286 4.43 17.29 -9.25
N VAL A 287 4.08 16.27 -10.02
CA VAL A 287 2.71 15.72 -10.10
C VAL A 287 2.39 14.95 -8.84
N LEU A 288 3.28 14.06 -8.40
CA LEU A 288 3.11 13.23 -7.19
C LEU A 288 2.93 14.06 -5.91
N ARG A 289 3.58 15.23 -5.83
CA ARG A 289 3.44 16.14 -4.67
C ARG A 289 2.12 16.91 -4.67
N ARG A 290 1.56 17.19 -5.85
CA ARG A 290 0.33 17.99 -6.01
C ARG A 290 -0.93 17.14 -6.08
N ASN A 291 -0.86 15.95 -6.66
CA ASN A 291 -1.98 15.08 -6.90
C ASN A 291 -1.74 13.70 -6.29
N CYS A 292 -2.51 13.39 -5.25
CA CYS A 292 -2.41 12.12 -4.52
C CYS A 292 -3.16 10.99 -5.22
N SER A 293 -3.79 11.24 -6.37
CA SER A 293 -4.46 10.22 -7.16
C SER A 293 -3.49 9.36 -7.96
N PHE A 294 -2.18 9.56 -7.79
CA PHE A 294 -1.14 8.79 -8.47
C PHE A 294 -0.12 8.27 -7.44
N VAL A 295 0.34 7.05 -7.67
CA VAL A 295 1.37 6.40 -6.86
C VAL A 295 2.50 5.95 -7.78
N TRP A 296 3.72 6.16 -7.29
CA TRP A 296 4.93 5.68 -7.96
C TRP A 296 5.14 4.18 -7.67
N SER A 297 5.41 3.39 -8.69
CA SER A 297 5.64 1.95 -8.52
C SER A 297 6.95 1.64 -7.79
N ALA A 298 6.97 0.50 -7.08
CA ALA A 298 8.17 0.03 -6.41
C ALA A 298 9.29 -0.40 -7.39
N ILE A 299 8.93 -0.66 -8.65
CA ILE A 299 9.86 -1.11 -9.69
C ILE A 299 10.83 0.01 -10.04
N ARG A 300 12.12 -0.28 -9.90
CA ARG A 300 13.21 0.55 -10.43
C ARG A 300 13.79 -0.15 -11.64
N VAL A 301 13.50 0.35 -12.83
CA VAL A 301 13.86 -0.32 -14.08
C VAL A 301 15.28 0.05 -14.49
N ILE A 302 15.54 1.36 -14.65
CA ILE A 302 16.81 1.86 -15.17
C ILE A 302 17.25 3.05 -14.31
N PRO A 303 18.46 3.06 -13.73
CA PRO A 303 18.99 4.26 -13.10
C PRO A 303 19.14 5.36 -14.16
N SER A 304 18.67 6.56 -13.85
CA SER A 304 18.67 7.69 -14.79
C SER A 304 19.10 8.97 -14.08
N GLY A 305 19.21 10.04 -14.83
CA GLY A 305 19.46 11.37 -14.31
C GLY A 305 19.04 12.40 -15.34
N GLY A 306 18.78 13.62 -14.87
CA GLY A 306 18.67 14.78 -15.73
C GLY A 306 20.07 15.28 -16.02
N TYR A 307 20.51 15.25 -17.29
CA TYR A 307 21.84 15.71 -17.68
C TYR A 307 21.77 17.05 -18.36
N LEU A 308 22.74 17.92 -18.03
CA LEU A 308 23.04 19.06 -18.88
C LEU A 308 23.78 18.55 -20.12
N THR A 309 23.24 18.89 -21.29
CA THR A 309 23.67 18.33 -22.58
C THR A 309 24.25 19.43 -23.45
N GLY A 310 25.41 19.17 -24.03
CA GLY A 310 26.07 20.08 -24.96
C GLY A 310 26.17 19.49 -26.37
N GLN A 311 26.55 20.35 -27.32
CA GLN A 311 27.01 19.89 -28.62
C GLN A 311 28.22 18.97 -28.45
N ARG A 312 28.42 18.08 -29.43
CA ARG A 312 29.55 17.16 -29.41
C ARG A 312 30.89 17.88 -29.53
N ASP A 313 31.88 17.42 -28.77
CA ASP A 313 33.26 17.95 -28.72
C ASP A 313 33.33 19.41 -28.25
N LEU A 314 32.53 19.77 -27.23
CA LEU A 314 32.47 21.12 -26.69
C LEU A 314 33.78 21.51 -25.96
N PRO A 315 34.50 22.59 -26.36
CA PRO A 315 35.82 22.92 -25.81
C PRO A 315 35.83 23.22 -24.30
N TYR A 316 34.77 23.83 -23.79
CA TYR A 316 34.64 24.23 -22.38
C TYR A 316 33.78 23.24 -21.55
N ARG A 317 33.53 22.04 -22.09
CA ARG A 317 32.79 20.96 -21.42
C ARG A 317 33.31 20.68 -20.01
N ASP A 318 34.62 20.54 -19.87
CA ASP A 318 35.23 20.13 -18.60
C ASP A 318 35.16 21.25 -17.55
N ALA A 319 35.21 22.51 -17.97
CA ALA A 319 35.01 23.65 -17.08
C ALA A 319 33.56 23.67 -16.52
N ILE A 320 32.56 23.44 -17.38
CA ILE A 320 31.17 23.32 -16.96
C ILE A 320 30.99 22.10 -16.04
N ALA A 321 31.53 20.93 -16.43
CA ALA A 321 31.43 19.70 -15.66
C ALA A 321 32.03 19.85 -14.25
N THR A 322 33.18 20.52 -14.14
CA THR A 322 33.85 20.78 -12.86
C THR A 322 33.00 21.70 -11.99
N ARG A 323 32.46 22.79 -12.56
CA ARG A 323 31.61 23.72 -11.82
C ARG A 323 30.31 23.06 -11.34
N LEU A 324 29.66 22.26 -12.18
CA LEU A 324 28.49 21.48 -11.79
C LEU A 324 28.81 20.48 -10.68
N SER A 325 29.99 19.86 -10.71
CA SER A 325 30.41 18.94 -9.64
C SER A 325 30.55 19.68 -8.31
N HIS A 326 31.14 20.87 -8.28
CA HIS A 326 31.22 21.69 -7.06
C HIS A 326 29.83 22.11 -6.56
N LEU A 327 28.89 22.47 -7.45
CA LEU A 327 27.51 22.80 -7.06
C LEU A 327 26.77 21.59 -6.47
N SER A 328 27.01 20.40 -7.02
CA SER A 328 26.46 19.13 -6.53
C SER A 328 27.04 18.77 -5.16
N GLU A 329 28.36 18.83 -5.00
CA GLU A 329 29.08 18.53 -3.75
C GLU A 329 28.71 19.49 -2.62
N ALA A 330 28.43 20.76 -2.96
CA ALA A 330 27.92 21.74 -2.00
C ALA A 330 26.44 21.53 -1.61
N GLY A 331 25.73 20.59 -2.26
CA GLY A 331 24.30 20.32 -2.05
C GLY A 331 23.36 21.39 -2.64
N LEU A 332 23.89 22.35 -3.42
CA LEU A 332 23.11 23.44 -3.99
C LEU A 332 22.10 22.94 -5.01
N LEU A 333 22.48 21.99 -5.86
CA LEU A 333 21.58 21.40 -6.86
C LEU A 333 20.36 20.75 -6.20
N GLN A 334 20.58 19.93 -5.16
CA GLN A 334 19.48 19.31 -4.43
C GLN A 334 18.60 20.34 -3.72
N HIS A 335 19.21 21.35 -3.10
CA HIS A 335 18.47 22.40 -2.42
C HIS A 335 17.58 23.21 -3.39
N LEU A 336 18.12 23.59 -4.55
CA LEU A 336 17.38 24.32 -5.59
C LEU A 336 16.24 23.49 -6.17
N TRP A 337 16.45 22.19 -6.36
CA TRP A 337 15.38 21.29 -6.80
C TRP A 337 14.22 21.26 -5.79
N GLU A 338 14.53 21.12 -4.49
CA GLU A 338 13.52 21.17 -3.43
C GLU A 338 12.77 22.50 -3.39
N LEU A 339 13.45 23.63 -3.57
CA LEU A 339 12.84 24.95 -3.65
C LEU A 339 11.92 25.10 -4.87
N THR A 340 12.37 24.62 -6.04
CA THR A 340 11.60 24.68 -7.29
C THR A 340 10.28 23.88 -7.16
N LEU A 341 10.31 22.76 -6.44
CA LEU A 341 9.14 21.93 -6.19
C LEU A 341 8.23 22.46 -5.06
N GLN A 342 8.77 23.24 -4.12
CA GLN A 342 8.01 23.87 -3.04
C GLN A 342 7.19 25.07 -3.55
N GLN A 343 6.03 24.80 -4.16
CA GLN A 343 5.07 25.87 -4.46
C GLN A 343 4.13 26.11 -3.27
N PRO A 344 3.95 27.36 -2.81
CA PRO A 344 3.26 27.71 -1.55
C PRO A 344 1.75 27.42 -1.52
N THR A 345 1.14 27.09 -2.66
CA THR A 345 -0.32 26.96 -2.81
C THR A 345 -0.81 25.53 -2.98
N ALA A 346 0.07 24.55 -3.20
CA ALA A 346 -0.35 23.17 -3.26
C ALA A 346 -0.63 22.70 -1.83
N ALA A 347 -1.90 22.46 -1.50
CA ALA A 347 -2.28 21.66 -0.36
C ALA A 347 -1.55 20.31 -0.52
N GLY A 348 -0.37 20.20 0.08
CA GLY A 348 0.46 19.01 -0.07
C GLY A 348 -0.38 17.80 0.28
N CYS A 349 -0.20 16.71 -0.46
CA CYS A 349 -0.84 15.45 -0.14
C CYS A 349 -0.69 15.21 1.36
N ARG A 350 -1.81 15.29 2.10
CA ARG A 350 -1.83 14.91 3.50
C ARG A 350 -1.30 13.49 3.49
N LYS A 351 -0.09 13.29 4.02
CA LYS A 351 0.45 11.95 4.28
C LYS A 351 -0.72 11.18 4.88
N LEU A 352 -1.17 10.10 4.23
CA LEU A 352 -2.25 9.27 4.74
C LEU A 352 -1.95 9.08 6.23
N SER A 353 -2.86 9.52 7.10
CA SER A 353 -2.68 9.36 8.52
C SER A 353 -2.43 7.88 8.74
N GLN A 354 -1.27 7.55 9.31
CA GLN A 354 -0.84 6.18 9.56
C GLN A 354 -1.86 5.40 10.40
N PHE A 355 -2.79 6.11 11.04
CA PHE A 355 -3.93 5.58 11.79
C PHE A 355 -5.23 6.06 11.17
N ASN A 356 -6.01 5.14 10.63
CA ASN A 356 -7.41 5.37 10.29
C ASN A 356 -8.31 5.06 11.49
N THR A 357 -9.36 5.84 11.69
CA THR A 357 -10.39 5.54 12.69
C THR A 357 -11.16 4.30 12.28
N MET A 358 -11.42 3.40 13.23
CA MET A 358 -12.25 2.22 12.98
C MET A 358 -13.69 2.63 12.62
N THR A 359 -14.21 2.06 11.53
CA THR A 359 -15.58 2.31 11.05
C THR A 359 -16.51 1.17 11.42
N LEU A 360 -17.83 1.43 11.43
CA LEU A 360 -18.86 0.41 11.70
C LEU A 360 -18.73 -0.81 10.76
N LEU A 361 -18.35 -0.56 9.52
CA LEU A 361 -18.15 -1.60 8.50
C LEU A 361 -17.07 -2.61 8.88
N GLN A 362 -15.98 -2.15 9.52
CA GLN A 362 -14.90 -3.02 10.00
C GLN A 362 -15.35 -3.89 11.20
N THR A 363 -16.32 -3.42 11.99
CA THR A 363 -16.90 -4.17 13.12
C THR A 363 -18.08 -5.06 12.73
N ALA A 364 -18.56 -4.99 11.49
CA ALA A 364 -19.74 -5.72 11.03
C ALA A 364 -19.68 -7.25 11.23
N PRO A 365 -18.55 -7.96 11.05
CA PRO A 365 -18.50 -9.41 11.26
C PRO A 365 -18.80 -9.81 12.72
N ALA A 366 -18.36 -9.02 13.70
CA ALA A 366 -18.64 -9.27 15.11
C ALA A 366 -20.12 -9.06 15.46
N LEU A 367 -20.74 -8.00 14.91
CA LEU A 367 -22.16 -7.74 15.07
C LEU A 367 -23.03 -8.82 14.41
N ALA A 368 -22.62 -9.32 13.24
CA ALA A 368 -23.29 -10.42 12.57
C ALA A 368 -23.22 -11.72 13.37
N LEU A 369 -22.07 -12.04 13.96
CA LEU A 369 -21.90 -13.21 14.83
C LEU A 369 -22.84 -13.15 16.04
N LEU A 370 -22.96 -11.97 16.67
CA LEU A 370 -23.91 -11.73 17.76
C LEU A 370 -25.36 -11.96 17.30
N ALA A 371 -25.75 -11.39 16.16
CA ALA A 371 -27.10 -11.54 15.62
C ALA A 371 -27.44 -13.01 15.32
N VAL A 372 -26.52 -13.76 14.71
CA VAL A 372 -26.67 -15.20 14.48
C VAL A 372 -26.80 -15.94 15.80
N GLY A 373 -25.98 -15.62 16.82
CA GLY A 373 -26.07 -16.24 18.15
C GLY A 373 -27.42 -16.01 18.86
N MET A 374 -27.97 -14.79 18.77
CA MET A 374 -29.29 -14.49 19.32
C MET A 374 -30.41 -15.24 18.59
N LEU A 375 -30.33 -15.34 17.26
CA LEU A 375 -31.31 -16.06 16.44
C LEU A 375 -31.27 -17.57 16.73
N THR A 376 -30.08 -18.17 16.80
CA THR A 376 -29.95 -19.60 17.11
C THR A 376 -30.44 -19.90 18.52
N ALA A 377 -30.13 -19.06 19.51
CA ALA A 377 -30.65 -19.21 20.87
C ALA A 377 -32.19 -19.15 20.91
N ALA A 378 -32.80 -18.20 20.19
CA ALA A 378 -34.26 -18.10 20.11
C ALA A 378 -34.90 -19.33 19.44
N LEU A 379 -34.27 -19.87 18.38
CA LEU A 379 -34.73 -21.08 17.71
C LEU A 379 -34.63 -22.32 18.60
N VAL A 380 -33.53 -22.47 19.34
CA VAL A 380 -33.35 -23.57 20.30
C VAL A 380 -34.38 -23.47 21.43
N ALA A 381 -34.56 -22.29 22.03
CA ALA A 381 -35.57 -22.08 23.07
C ALA A 381 -36.99 -22.39 22.58
N PHE A 382 -37.31 -22.02 21.33
CA PHE A 382 -38.60 -22.35 20.72
C PHE A 382 -38.77 -23.86 20.49
N ALA A 383 -37.72 -24.55 20.04
CA ALA A 383 -37.73 -26.00 19.88
C ALA A 383 -37.89 -26.73 21.22
N GLU A 384 -37.19 -26.29 22.26
CA GLU A 384 -37.32 -26.81 23.63
C GLU A 384 -38.74 -26.59 24.17
N TYR A 385 -39.30 -25.40 23.98
CA TYR A 385 -40.67 -25.09 24.38
C TYR A 385 -41.69 -26.01 23.67
N ARG A 386 -41.54 -26.18 22.35
CA ARG A 386 -42.39 -27.09 21.56
C ARG A 386 -42.26 -28.53 22.06
N TRP A 387 -41.04 -29.01 22.28
CA TRP A 387 -40.77 -30.36 22.76
C TRP A 387 -41.34 -30.60 24.16
N ALA A 388 -41.18 -29.65 25.08
CA ALA A 388 -41.76 -29.69 26.41
C ALA A 388 -43.29 -29.68 26.36
N SER A 389 -43.89 -28.82 25.52
CA SER A 389 -45.35 -28.74 25.37
C SER A 389 -45.96 -30.04 24.81
N GLN A 390 -45.28 -30.71 23.88
CA GLN A 390 -45.70 -32.01 23.35
C GLN A 390 -45.60 -33.10 24.42
N ARG A 391 -44.52 -33.15 25.22
CA ARG A 391 -44.41 -34.09 26.34
C ARG A 391 -45.51 -33.90 27.38
N VAL A 392 -45.90 -32.66 27.68
CA VAL A 392 -47.00 -32.37 28.61
C VAL A 392 -48.35 -32.83 28.05
N MET A 393 -48.59 -32.68 26.73
CA MET A 393 -49.82 -33.16 26.09
C MET A 393 -49.85 -34.69 25.88
N SER A 394 -48.69 -35.35 25.74
CA SER A 394 -48.57 -36.81 25.60
C SER A 394 -48.62 -37.59 26.93
N CYS A 395 -48.99 -36.97 28.05
CA CYS A 395 -49.24 -37.65 29.33
C CYS A 395 -50.75 -37.88 29.56
N PRO A 396 -51.31 -39.06 29.22
CA PRO A 396 -52.69 -39.39 29.55
C PRO A 396 -52.74 -40.01 30.96
N SER A 397 -52.81 -39.17 32.00
CA SER A 397 -53.50 -39.47 33.27
C SER A 397 -53.09 -38.49 34.38
N PHE A 398 -54.07 -37.70 34.81
CA PHE A 398 -54.01 -36.69 35.86
C PHE A 398 -53.87 -37.27 37.30
N LYS A 399 -53.30 -38.47 37.51
CA LYS A 399 -53.23 -39.10 38.86
C LYS A 399 -51.90 -39.73 39.30
N LYS A 400 -50.77 -39.55 38.60
CA LYS A 400 -49.47 -40.08 39.09
C LYS A 400 -48.27 -39.11 39.14
N CYS A 401 -48.43 -37.81 38.87
CA CYS A 401 -47.35 -36.84 39.08
C CYS A 401 -47.40 -36.09 40.42
N ALA A 402 -48.43 -36.29 41.25
CA ALA A 402 -48.55 -35.68 42.58
C ALA A 402 -48.16 -36.66 43.70
N LYS A 403 -46.88 -37.07 43.77
CA LYS A 403 -46.17 -37.73 44.89
C LYS A 403 -44.74 -37.98 44.38
N LYS A 404 -43.64 -37.40 44.85
CA LYS A 404 -43.22 -36.53 45.97
C LYS A 404 -41.82 -35.97 45.54
N PRO A 405 -41.34 -34.83 46.07
CA PRO A 405 -40.75 -34.85 47.41
C PRO A 405 -41.46 -33.86 48.32
N GLY A 406 -42.10 -34.41 49.34
CA GLY A 406 -42.56 -33.65 50.50
C GLY A 406 -41.62 -33.93 51.66
N LYS A 407 -40.91 -32.88 52.09
CA LYS A 407 -40.46 -32.50 53.45
C LYS A 407 -39.42 -31.37 53.23
N ARG A 408 -39.50 -30.17 53.78
CA ARG A 408 -40.19 -29.61 54.96
C ARG A 408 -40.17 -28.07 54.87
N LEU A 409 -41.33 -27.43 55.04
CA LEU A 409 -41.56 -26.07 55.58
C LEU A 409 -42.92 -26.22 56.30
N ARG A 410 -43.19 -25.87 57.57
CA ARG A 410 -42.62 -25.05 58.65
C ARG A 410 -43.20 -25.55 60.00
N ASN A 411 -42.58 -25.19 61.12
CA ASN A 411 -43.18 -24.63 62.37
C ASN A 411 -42.37 -25.01 63.64
N MET A 412 -41.43 -24.15 64.04
CA MET A 412 -41.43 -23.36 65.29
C MET A 412 -40.19 -22.49 65.31
#